data_AF-A0A940X7W1-F1
#
_entry.id   AF-A0A940X7W1-F1
#
_cell.length_a   1.000
_cell.length_b   1.000
_cell.length_c   1.000
_cell.angle_alpha   90.00
_cell.angle_beta   90.00
_cell.angle_gamma   90.00
#
_symmetry.space_group_name_H-M   'P 1'
#
loop_
_entity.id
_entity.type
_entity.pdbx_description
1 polymer ?
#
loop_
_entity_poly.entity_id
_entity_poly.type
_entity_poly.pdbx_seq_one_letter_code
_entity_poly.pdbx_strand_id
1 'polypeptide(L)'
;MKKQLLFFIFFLGNLLAHGQSEYGILVISTLSPSVGWDGSHAGSMRLSIGGTVITKGVNTGSETEIEYDFFYVTDNPSTIEYYSSTAGNKNGTDCKLSKSTTYDKDSFARDYFGGCIGDFEVISLHIPDPEDTNQKCIEDVITLKNGWNWQYKYDNSSWTPFAAQFQDKASISFKIKDLGYSGQSKIYFQSGYKTNFTNTMPYDIIPCSSNLISTSNPNYTLCNYSNGDVTFTFSRPLEPGENYLFTRNPVGSNIVTSANSNDADKVEKISATTFKWKNIPPGNYEFKFQNQFENNTPSTLSPVTYFTITARQKVTFTTMPVQPNCSTDSGGILITAAGGTPPYFYILDNQTKKELTTNPYTIPMLSEGIHNVIVIDSNNCIEN
;
A
#
# COMPACT_ATOMS: atom_id res chain seq x y z
N MET A 1 -14.38 -10.28 55.69
CA MET A 1 -13.69 -9.29 54.81
C MET A 1 -14.72 -8.64 53.90
N LYS A 2 -15.10 -7.39 54.18
CA LYS A 2 -16.03 -6.60 53.35
C LYS A 2 -15.27 -6.07 52.13
N LYS A 3 -15.69 -6.44 50.91
CA LYS A 3 -15.20 -5.82 49.67
C LYS A 3 -16.02 -4.55 49.41
N GLN A 4 -15.38 -3.39 49.45
CA GLN A 4 -15.97 -2.12 49.01
C GLN A 4 -15.91 -2.05 47.48
N LEU A 5 -17.06 -1.79 46.86
CA LEU A 5 -17.22 -1.56 45.44
C LEU A 5 -17.03 -0.05 45.20
N LEU A 6 -15.97 0.37 44.50
CA LEU A 6 -15.81 1.76 44.06
C LEU A 6 -16.67 1.99 42.81
N PHE A 7 -17.70 2.80 42.94
CA PHE A 7 -18.44 3.39 41.81
C PHE A 7 -17.69 4.65 41.35
N PHE A 8 -17.10 4.63 40.16
CA PHE A 8 -16.64 5.83 39.48
C PHE A 8 -17.85 6.47 38.76
N ILE A 9 -18.35 7.58 39.30
CA ILE A 9 -19.36 8.42 38.66
C ILE A 9 -18.61 9.32 37.67
N PHE A 10 -18.77 9.07 36.37
CA PHE A 10 -18.36 10.00 35.33
C PHE A 10 -19.31 11.20 35.33
N PHE A 11 -18.80 12.36 35.76
CA PHE A 11 -19.51 13.64 35.64
C PHE A 11 -19.41 14.10 34.19
N LEU A 12 -20.51 14.04 33.44
CA LEU A 12 -20.64 14.65 32.12
C LEU A 12 -20.74 16.18 32.31
N GLY A 13 -19.59 16.84 32.32
CA GLY A 13 -19.52 18.30 32.18
C GLY A 13 -19.67 18.68 30.71
N ASN A 14 -20.84 19.19 30.34
CA ASN A 14 -21.05 19.90 29.07
C ASN A 14 -20.15 21.15 29.05
N LEU A 15 -18.93 21.02 28.51
CA LEU A 15 -18.22 22.16 27.95
C LEU A 15 -18.79 22.40 26.55
N LEU A 16 -19.49 23.53 26.39
CA LEU A 16 -19.73 24.12 25.08
C LEU A 16 -18.39 24.63 24.53
N ALA A 17 -17.54 23.70 24.08
CA ALA A 17 -16.64 24.02 22.98
C ALA A 17 -17.56 24.28 21.77
N HIS A 18 -17.40 25.41 21.09
CA HIS A 18 -18.03 25.58 19.79
C HIS A 18 -17.55 24.43 18.90
N GLY A 19 -18.38 23.39 18.80
CA GLY A 19 -18.07 22.18 18.07
C GLY A 19 -17.87 22.57 16.62
N GLN A 20 -16.66 22.38 16.12
CA GLN A 20 -16.38 22.38 14.70
C GLN A 20 -17.37 21.42 14.05
N SER A 21 -18.23 21.91 13.16
CA SER A 21 -19.19 21.05 12.49
C SER A 21 -18.44 20.15 11.51
N GLU A 22 -18.75 18.86 11.51
CA GLU A 22 -17.97 17.85 10.79
C GLU A 22 -18.12 17.94 9.26
N TYR A 23 -19.25 18.44 8.75
CA TYR A 23 -19.60 18.39 7.33
C TYR A 23 -20.05 19.76 6.83
N GLY A 24 -19.35 20.27 5.82
CA GLY A 24 -19.70 21.51 5.14
C GLY A 24 -19.97 21.27 3.66
N ILE A 25 -20.75 22.16 3.06
CA ILE A 25 -20.99 22.20 1.62
C ILE A 25 -20.59 23.58 1.13
N LEU A 26 -19.82 23.60 0.03
CA LEU A 26 -19.55 24.80 -0.75
C LEU A 26 -20.33 24.71 -2.05
N VAL A 27 -21.21 25.67 -2.30
CA VAL A 27 -21.90 25.83 -3.57
C VAL A 27 -21.26 26.98 -4.32
N ILE A 28 -20.71 26.67 -5.48
CA ILE A 28 -20.19 27.64 -6.44
C ILE A 28 -21.28 27.85 -7.48
N SER A 29 -21.74 29.08 -7.61
CA SER A 29 -22.82 29.45 -8.53
C SER A 29 -22.23 30.32 -9.64
N THR A 30 -22.21 29.83 -10.87
CA THR A 30 -21.82 30.65 -12.02
C THR A 30 -23.09 31.16 -12.68
N LEU A 31 -23.39 32.43 -12.52
CA LEU A 31 -24.55 33.07 -13.14
C LEU A 31 -24.14 33.65 -14.48
N SER A 32 -24.77 33.23 -15.58
CA SER A 32 -24.47 33.75 -16.91
C SER A 32 -25.74 34.31 -17.56
N PRO A 33 -26.06 35.60 -17.29
CA PRO A 33 -27.26 36.24 -17.80
C PRO A 33 -27.23 36.50 -19.32
N SER A 34 -26.09 36.31 -19.99
CA SER A 34 -25.89 36.57 -21.43
C SER A 34 -26.34 35.42 -22.36
N VAL A 35 -26.87 34.33 -21.81
CA VAL A 35 -27.51 33.25 -22.58
C VAL A 35 -28.94 32.98 -22.09
N GLY A 36 -29.61 34.02 -21.58
CA GLY A 36 -31.05 33.97 -21.35
C GLY A 36 -31.72 33.47 -22.62
N TRP A 37 -32.26 32.25 -22.57
CA TRP A 37 -33.03 31.62 -23.63
C TRP A 37 -33.88 32.67 -24.34
N ASP A 38 -33.40 33.12 -25.51
CA ASP A 38 -34.12 34.06 -26.36
C ASP A 38 -34.59 35.38 -25.69
N GLY A 39 -33.72 36.01 -24.88
CA GLY A 39 -33.98 37.34 -24.32
C GLY A 39 -34.93 37.41 -23.13
N SER A 40 -34.88 36.39 -22.25
CA SER A 40 -35.57 36.32 -20.94
C SER A 40 -35.48 37.60 -20.11
N HIS A 41 -36.57 38.04 -19.47
CA HIS A 41 -36.58 39.21 -18.60
C HIS A 41 -35.93 38.95 -17.22
N ALA A 42 -36.12 37.73 -16.69
CA ALA A 42 -35.59 37.27 -15.41
C ALA A 42 -35.48 35.75 -15.36
N GLY A 43 -34.72 35.24 -14.39
CA GLY A 43 -34.74 33.82 -14.05
C GLY A 43 -34.21 33.54 -12.65
N SER A 44 -34.39 32.30 -12.21
CA SER A 44 -33.97 31.83 -10.89
C SER A 44 -33.33 30.44 -10.95
N MET A 45 -32.47 30.19 -9.99
CA MET A 45 -31.87 28.88 -9.73
C MET A 45 -31.88 28.64 -8.23
N ARG A 46 -32.30 27.45 -7.82
CA ARG A 46 -32.49 27.07 -6.42
C ARG A 46 -31.85 25.72 -6.16
N LEU A 47 -31.15 25.63 -5.04
CA LEU A 47 -30.65 24.39 -4.46
C LEU A 47 -31.27 24.24 -3.06
N SER A 48 -31.65 23.02 -2.71
CA SER A 48 -32.12 22.66 -1.37
C SER A 48 -31.41 21.41 -0.90
N ILE A 49 -30.86 21.45 0.32
CA ILE A 49 -30.28 20.30 1.00
C ILE A 49 -30.58 20.42 2.49
N GLY A 50 -31.33 19.44 3.01
CA GLY A 50 -31.91 19.55 4.36
C GLY A 50 -32.75 20.82 4.50
N GLY A 51 -32.56 21.54 5.60
CA GLY A 51 -33.17 22.84 5.87
C GLY A 51 -32.52 24.02 5.15
N THR A 52 -31.41 23.82 4.44
CA THR A 52 -30.71 24.90 3.74
C THR A 52 -31.24 25.08 2.32
N VAL A 53 -31.54 26.33 1.97
CA VAL A 53 -31.98 26.70 0.62
C VAL A 53 -31.12 27.85 0.11
N ILE A 54 -30.47 27.64 -1.03
CA ILE A 54 -29.76 28.69 -1.78
C ILE A 54 -30.61 29.06 -2.98
N THR A 55 -30.84 30.35 -3.17
CA THR A 55 -31.56 30.88 -4.34
C THR A 55 -30.72 31.96 -4.98
N LYS A 56 -30.50 31.83 -6.28
CA LYS A 56 -29.84 32.80 -7.14
C LYS A 56 -30.83 33.29 -8.18
N GLY A 57 -30.69 34.56 -8.58
CA GLY A 57 -31.57 35.17 -9.57
C GLY A 57 -30.79 36.14 -10.45
N VAL A 58 -31.20 36.24 -11.70
CA VAL A 58 -30.65 37.19 -12.66
C VAL A 58 -31.77 37.95 -13.35
N ASN A 59 -31.45 39.15 -13.84
CA ASN A 59 -32.31 39.94 -14.70
C ASN A 59 -31.54 40.39 -15.95
N THR A 60 -32.25 41.03 -16.88
CA THR A 60 -31.70 41.52 -18.16
C THR A 60 -30.48 42.45 -18.06
N GLY A 61 -30.20 43.03 -16.90
CA GLY A 61 -29.05 43.91 -16.66
C GLY A 61 -27.92 43.27 -15.85
N SER A 62 -28.08 42.02 -15.42
CA SER A 62 -27.05 41.31 -14.64
C SER A 62 -25.83 41.03 -15.51
N GLU A 63 -24.64 41.07 -14.89
CA GLU A 63 -23.40 40.59 -15.50
C GLU A 63 -23.11 39.13 -15.08
N THR A 64 -22.12 38.50 -15.70
CA THR A 64 -21.70 37.16 -15.26
C THR A 64 -21.00 37.26 -13.92
N GLU A 65 -21.50 36.54 -12.93
CA GLU A 65 -20.99 36.56 -11.55
C GLU A 65 -20.75 35.14 -11.06
N ILE A 66 -19.67 34.95 -10.30
CA ILE A 66 -19.40 33.70 -9.59
C ILE A 66 -19.62 33.97 -8.10
N GLU A 67 -20.61 33.31 -7.53
CA GLU A 67 -20.95 33.41 -6.12
C GLU A 67 -20.60 32.12 -5.37
N TYR A 68 -20.30 32.26 -4.09
CA TYR A 68 -19.88 31.15 -3.23
C TYR A 68 -20.69 31.15 -1.94
N ASP A 69 -21.44 30.08 -1.70
CA ASP A 69 -22.21 29.88 -0.48
C ASP A 69 -21.65 28.68 0.28
N PHE A 70 -21.25 28.92 1.52
CA PHE A 70 -20.78 27.87 2.43
C PHE A 70 -21.73 27.72 3.60
N PHE A 71 -22.09 26.49 3.93
CA PHE A 71 -22.90 26.17 5.09
C PHE A 71 -22.55 24.79 5.64
N TYR A 72 -22.89 24.58 6.91
CA TYR A 72 -22.76 23.30 7.57
C TYR A 72 -24.04 22.48 7.39
N VAL A 73 -23.89 21.17 7.21
CA VAL A 73 -25.03 20.24 7.14
C VAL A 73 -25.25 19.65 8.53
N THR A 74 -26.36 20.01 9.18
CA THR A 74 -26.62 19.64 10.59
C THR A 74 -27.79 18.69 10.78
N ASP A 75 -28.56 18.41 9.73
CA ASP A 75 -29.86 17.73 9.80
C ASP A 75 -29.92 16.42 9.01
N ASN A 76 -28.76 15.86 8.62
CA ASN A 76 -28.59 14.57 7.94
C ASN A 76 -29.59 14.33 6.78
N PRO A 77 -29.62 15.22 5.77
CA PRO A 77 -30.47 15.03 4.59
C PRO A 77 -30.02 13.80 3.79
N SER A 78 -30.88 13.33 2.90
CA SER A 78 -30.59 12.20 1.98
C SER A 78 -30.57 12.60 0.51
N THR A 79 -30.91 13.85 0.20
CA THR A 79 -31.04 14.36 -1.17
C THR A 79 -30.62 15.83 -1.27
N ILE A 80 -30.14 16.19 -2.46
CA ILE A 80 -29.97 17.57 -2.93
C ILE A 80 -30.96 17.78 -4.07
N GLU A 81 -31.82 18.77 -3.91
CA GLU A 81 -32.83 19.13 -4.91
C GLU A 81 -32.43 20.42 -5.62
N TYR A 82 -32.45 20.37 -6.94
CA TYR A 82 -32.11 21.47 -7.82
C TYR A 82 -33.32 21.87 -8.65
N TYR A 83 -33.49 23.17 -8.82
CA TYR A 83 -34.53 23.74 -9.69
C TYR A 83 -34.01 25.00 -10.37
N SER A 84 -34.35 25.20 -11.64
CA SER A 84 -34.10 26.45 -12.34
C SER A 84 -35.25 26.79 -13.26
N SER A 85 -35.54 28.08 -13.40
CA SER A 85 -36.54 28.56 -14.34
C SER A 85 -36.24 29.96 -14.87
N THR A 86 -36.68 30.26 -16.09
CA THR A 86 -36.75 31.64 -16.62
C THR A 86 -38.19 32.13 -16.65
N ALA A 87 -38.36 33.45 -16.82
CA ALA A 87 -39.64 34.07 -17.09
C ALA A 87 -39.50 35.20 -18.12
N GLY A 88 -40.45 35.25 -19.05
CA GLY A 88 -40.59 36.36 -20.00
C GLY A 88 -39.64 36.27 -21.21
N ASN A 89 -39.48 35.07 -21.76
CA ASN A 89 -38.70 34.85 -22.99
C ASN A 89 -39.41 35.43 -24.22
N LYS A 90 -38.67 36.02 -25.17
CA LYS A 90 -39.28 36.72 -26.33
C LYS A 90 -40.04 35.78 -27.27
N ASN A 91 -39.69 34.51 -27.30
CA ASN A 91 -40.38 33.46 -28.07
C ASN A 91 -41.57 32.83 -27.33
N GLY A 92 -41.84 33.22 -26.09
CA GLY A 92 -42.94 32.71 -25.28
C GLY A 92 -42.71 31.36 -24.60
N THR A 93 -41.51 30.75 -24.70
CA THR A 93 -41.18 29.49 -24.03
C THR A 93 -40.14 29.69 -22.93
N ASP A 94 -40.55 29.54 -21.68
CA ASP A 94 -39.67 29.60 -20.51
C ASP A 94 -38.91 28.28 -20.29
N CYS A 95 -37.64 28.37 -19.90
CA CYS A 95 -36.86 27.21 -19.46
C CYS A 95 -37.30 26.79 -18.05
N LYS A 96 -37.44 25.48 -17.81
CA LYS A 96 -37.66 24.88 -16.49
C LYS A 96 -36.88 23.58 -16.40
N LEU A 97 -35.97 23.49 -15.44
CA LEU A 97 -35.12 22.33 -15.20
C LEU A 97 -35.17 21.94 -13.72
N SER A 98 -35.12 20.65 -13.44
CA SER A 98 -34.97 20.14 -12.08
C SER A 98 -34.14 18.87 -12.07
N LYS A 99 -33.43 18.64 -10.97
CA LYS A 99 -32.63 17.43 -10.73
C LYS A 99 -32.71 17.10 -9.24
N SER A 100 -32.73 15.81 -8.92
CA SER A 100 -32.55 15.32 -7.56
C SER A 100 -31.32 14.42 -7.54
N THR A 101 -30.45 14.61 -6.55
CA THR A 101 -29.23 13.83 -6.36
C THR A 101 -29.22 13.24 -4.97
N THR A 102 -28.87 11.96 -4.83
CA THR A 102 -28.68 11.35 -3.51
C THR A 102 -27.51 12.00 -2.77
N TYR A 103 -27.73 12.32 -1.50
CA TYR A 103 -26.70 12.81 -0.60
C TYR A 103 -26.47 11.80 0.51
N ASP A 104 -25.20 11.45 0.70
CA ASP A 104 -24.71 10.67 1.83
C ASP A 104 -23.43 11.35 2.31
N LYS A 105 -23.38 11.71 3.60
CA LYS A 105 -22.32 12.56 4.13
C LYS A 105 -20.92 11.92 4.05
N ASP A 106 -20.84 10.59 4.00
CA ASP A 106 -19.59 9.84 4.01
C ASP A 106 -19.07 9.58 2.59
N SER A 107 -19.95 9.58 1.58
CA SER A 107 -19.60 9.25 0.18
C SER A 107 -19.83 10.39 -0.83
N PHE A 108 -20.62 11.41 -0.49
CA PHE A 108 -20.85 12.55 -1.37
C PHE A 108 -19.60 13.42 -1.48
N ALA A 109 -19.11 13.60 -2.71
CA ALA A 109 -17.93 14.42 -3.00
C ALA A 109 -18.27 15.70 -3.77
N ARG A 110 -19.02 15.55 -4.86
CA ARG A 110 -19.38 16.64 -5.77
C ARG A 110 -20.64 16.32 -6.54
N ASP A 111 -21.41 17.35 -6.87
CA ASP A 111 -22.43 17.28 -7.91
C ASP A 111 -22.47 18.56 -8.75
N TYR A 112 -23.04 18.46 -9.94
CA TYR A 112 -23.19 19.58 -10.88
C TYR A 112 -24.62 19.66 -11.41
N PHE A 113 -25.12 20.88 -11.52
CA PHE A 113 -26.41 21.18 -12.12
C PHE A 113 -26.29 22.37 -13.08
N GLY A 114 -26.38 22.10 -14.38
CA GLY A 114 -26.54 23.14 -15.40
C GLY A 114 -27.99 23.61 -15.44
N GLY A 115 -28.25 24.78 -14.86
CA GLY A 115 -29.56 25.43 -14.84
C GLY A 115 -29.83 26.29 -16.07
N CYS A 116 -30.96 26.99 -16.04
CA CYS A 116 -31.43 27.83 -17.13
C CYS A 116 -30.68 29.17 -17.22
N ILE A 117 -30.08 29.63 -16.12
CA ILE A 117 -29.45 30.96 -15.98
C ILE A 117 -27.98 30.89 -15.56
N GLY A 118 -27.41 29.69 -15.55
CA GLY A 118 -26.12 29.42 -14.94
C GLY A 118 -26.03 28.00 -14.41
N ASP A 119 -25.03 27.75 -13.58
CA ASP A 119 -24.76 26.44 -12.99
C ASP A 119 -24.53 26.49 -11.48
N PHE A 120 -24.86 25.39 -10.83
CA PHE A 120 -24.36 25.08 -9.50
C PHE A 120 -23.32 23.97 -9.60
N GLU A 121 -22.17 24.22 -9.01
CA GLU A 121 -21.23 23.20 -8.60
C GLU A 121 -21.26 23.06 -7.08
N VAL A 122 -21.57 21.86 -6.60
CA VAL A 122 -21.75 21.57 -5.18
C VAL A 122 -20.62 20.66 -4.75
N ILE A 123 -19.85 21.09 -3.75
CA ILE A 123 -18.64 20.41 -3.30
C ILE A 123 -18.79 20.09 -1.81
N SER A 124 -18.54 18.83 -1.46
CA SER A 124 -18.40 18.43 -0.05
C SER A 124 -17.09 18.97 0.50
N LEU A 125 -17.17 19.64 1.65
CA LEU A 125 -16.03 20.01 2.48
C LEU A 125 -16.04 19.11 3.71
N HIS A 126 -15.43 17.93 3.58
CA HIS A 126 -15.28 16.95 4.63
C HIS A 126 -14.13 16.02 4.25
N ILE A 127 -13.03 16.05 4.98
CA ILE A 127 -11.87 15.21 4.67
C ILE A 127 -12.20 13.77 5.09
N PRO A 128 -12.33 12.82 4.15
CA PRO A 128 -12.63 11.45 4.50
C PRO A 128 -11.45 10.79 5.22
N ASP A 129 -11.73 9.76 6.00
CA ASP A 129 -10.69 8.90 6.55
C ASP A 129 -9.80 8.33 5.44
N PRO A 130 -8.48 8.18 5.68
CA PRO A 130 -7.58 7.58 4.69
C PRO A 130 -8.02 6.15 4.36
N GLU A 131 -8.00 5.80 3.08
CA GLU A 131 -8.37 4.46 2.59
C GLU A 131 -7.43 3.35 3.12
N ASP A 132 -6.21 3.70 3.54
CA ASP A 132 -5.20 2.77 4.04
C ASP A 132 -4.90 2.92 5.54
N THR A 133 -4.06 3.89 5.90
CA THR A 133 -3.59 4.15 7.26
C THR A 133 -3.33 5.64 7.41
N ASN A 134 -3.55 6.16 8.61
CA ASN A 134 -3.17 7.51 8.97
C ASN A 134 -1.69 7.64 9.37
N GLN A 135 -0.93 6.54 9.37
CA GLN A 135 0.51 6.56 9.60
C GLN A 135 1.25 6.77 8.28
N LYS A 136 1.99 7.87 8.17
CA LYS A 136 2.72 8.23 6.95
C LYS A 136 4.13 8.67 7.29
N CYS A 137 5.10 8.27 6.47
CA CYS A 137 6.40 8.92 6.54
C CYS A 137 6.46 10.16 5.67
N ILE A 138 7.51 10.96 5.85
CA ILE A 138 7.61 12.27 5.21
C ILE A 138 7.73 12.23 3.68
N GLU A 139 8.08 11.06 3.12
CA GLU A 139 8.19 10.82 1.69
C GLU A 139 6.93 10.24 1.05
N ASP A 140 5.96 9.80 1.85
CA ASP A 140 4.70 9.26 1.33
C ASP A 140 3.88 10.38 0.70
N VAL A 141 3.22 10.07 -0.42
CA VAL A 141 2.27 10.98 -1.04
C VAL A 141 0.93 10.87 -0.32
N ILE A 142 0.50 11.97 0.28
CA ILE A 142 -0.84 12.11 0.86
C ILE A 142 -1.72 12.78 -0.17
N THR A 143 -2.92 12.24 -0.39
CA THR A 143 -3.95 12.87 -1.21
C THR A 143 -5.16 13.19 -0.35
N LEU A 144 -5.43 14.48 -0.16
CA LEU A 144 -6.64 14.95 0.50
C LEU A 144 -7.71 15.22 -0.56
N LYS A 145 -8.96 14.89 -0.25
CA LYS A 145 -10.13 15.08 -1.11
C LYS A 145 -11.20 15.86 -0.35
N ASN A 146 -12.20 16.38 -1.06
CA ASN A 146 -13.34 17.09 -0.50
C ASN A 146 -12.92 18.32 0.33
N GLY A 147 -12.16 19.22 -0.31
CA GLY A 147 -11.77 20.46 0.35
C GLY A 147 -11.64 21.71 -0.54
N TRP A 148 -11.14 22.81 0.02
CA TRP A 148 -11.01 24.09 -0.68
C TRP A 148 -9.97 25.01 -0.05
N ASN A 149 -10.27 25.64 1.10
CA ASN A 149 -9.30 26.42 1.87
C ASN A 149 -8.48 25.49 2.78
N TRP A 150 -7.44 24.87 2.22
CA TRP A 150 -6.64 23.87 2.93
C TRP A 150 -5.71 24.51 3.95
N GLN A 151 -5.69 23.92 5.14
CA GLN A 151 -4.74 24.25 6.20
C GLN A 151 -4.15 23.00 6.81
N TYR A 152 -2.94 23.15 7.34
CA TYR A 152 -2.28 22.12 8.14
C TYR A 152 -1.70 22.72 9.42
N LYS A 153 -1.47 21.88 10.42
CA LYS A 153 -0.68 22.21 11.60
C LYS A 153 0.09 20.98 12.07
N TYR A 154 1.22 21.19 12.73
CA TYR A 154 1.96 20.12 13.37
C TYR A 154 1.69 20.11 14.85
N ASP A 155 1.51 18.92 15.43
CA ASP A 155 1.30 18.74 16.87
C ASP A 155 0.30 19.79 17.43
N ASN A 156 0.75 20.68 18.33
CA ASN A 156 -0.06 21.73 18.94
C ASN A 156 0.21 23.14 18.35
N SER A 157 0.77 23.23 17.14
CA SER A 157 1.05 24.50 16.47
C SER A 157 -0.22 25.21 15.99
N SER A 158 -0.06 26.47 15.59
CA SER A 158 -1.11 27.21 14.88
C SER A 158 -1.34 26.64 13.48
N TRP A 159 -2.56 26.82 12.97
CA TRP A 159 -2.92 26.49 11.59
C TRP A 159 -2.16 27.36 10.59
N THR A 160 -1.63 26.70 9.57
CA THR A 160 -0.90 27.32 8.45
C THR A 160 -1.64 27.00 7.15
N PRO A 161 -1.95 28.02 6.32
CA PRO A 161 -2.49 27.78 4.99
C PRO A 161 -1.51 27.02 4.11
N PHE A 162 -2.00 26.09 3.30
CA PHE A 162 -1.21 25.52 2.21
C PHE A 162 -0.82 26.60 1.19
N ALA A 163 0.27 26.36 0.45
CA ALA A 163 0.69 27.22 -0.66
C ALA A 163 -0.45 27.46 -1.67
N ALA A 164 -0.44 28.64 -2.32
CA ALA A 164 -1.53 29.10 -3.18
C ALA A 164 -1.94 28.11 -4.28
N GLN A 165 -1.00 27.30 -4.80
CA GLN A 165 -1.28 26.28 -5.82
C GLN A 165 -2.27 25.18 -5.36
N PHE A 166 -2.39 24.98 -4.04
CA PHE A 166 -3.29 24.01 -3.42
C PHE A 166 -4.63 24.63 -3.00
N GLN A 167 -4.72 25.96 -2.91
CA GLN A 167 -5.96 26.64 -2.55
C GLN A 167 -6.96 26.57 -3.71
N ASP A 168 -8.25 26.61 -3.38
CA ASP A 168 -9.34 26.54 -4.35
C ASP A 168 -9.32 25.24 -5.19
N LYS A 169 -8.85 24.14 -4.57
CA LYS A 169 -8.81 22.80 -5.16
C LYS A 169 -9.59 21.83 -4.30
N ALA A 170 -10.44 21.01 -4.93
CA ALA A 170 -11.16 19.96 -4.21
C ALA A 170 -10.33 18.74 -3.82
N SER A 171 -9.17 18.56 -4.44
CA SER A 171 -8.23 17.54 -4.06
C SER A 171 -6.81 18.03 -4.26
N ILE A 172 -5.94 17.69 -3.32
CA ILE A 172 -4.53 18.07 -3.32
C ILE A 172 -3.67 16.86 -2.96
N SER A 173 -2.51 16.75 -3.61
CA SER A 173 -1.52 15.71 -3.33
C SER A 173 -0.17 16.34 -3.03
N PHE A 174 0.49 15.89 -1.98
CA PHE A 174 1.76 16.45 -1.50
C PHE A 174 2.52 15.44 -0.63
N LYS A 175 3.77 15.76 -0.29
CA LYS A 175 4.56 15.03 0.71
C LYS A 175 4.76 15.91 1.94
N ILE A 176 4.78 15.31 3.13
CA ILE A 176 4.95 16.07 4.39
C ILE A 176 6.31 16.80 4.42
N LYS A 177 7.36 16.24 3.80
CA LYS A 177 8.67 16.88 3.73
C LYS A 177 8.64 18.28 3.10
N ASP A 178 7.68 18.52 2.20
CA ASP A 178 7.55 19.79 1.47
C ASP A 178 6.79 20.85 2.30
N LEU A 179 6.31 20.51 3.50
CA LEU A 179 5.52 21.38 4.39
C LEU A 179 6.33 21.96 5.56
N GLY A 180 7.66 21.95 5.47
CA GLY A 180 8.54 22.51 6.51
C GLY A 180 8.73 21.59 7.71
N TYR A 181 8.69 20.27 7.49
CA TYR A 181 8.92 19.26 8.52
C TYR A 181 10.28 19.41 9.20
N SER A 182 10.29 19.35 10.52
CA SER A 182 11.49 19.47 11.37
C SER A 182 11.42 18.56 12.61
N GLY A 183 10.90 17.34 12.47
CA GLY A 183 10.88 16.32 13.54
C GLY A 183 9.60 16.23 14.37
N GLN A 184 8.50 16.84 13.91
CA GLN A 184 7.19 16.75 14.57
C GLN A 184 6.61 15.34 14.53
N SER A 185 5.69 15.02 15.44
CA SER A 185 5.15 13.66 15.60
C SER A 185 3.84 13.44 14.86
N LYS A 186 3.03 14.49 14.72
CA LYS A 186 1.72 14.45 14.07
C LYS A 186 1.53 15.66 13.17
N ILE A 187 0.78 15.48 12.09
CA ILE A 187 0.26 16.55 11.25
C ILE A 187 -1.26 16.44 11.18
N TYR A 188 -1.94 17.57 11.22
CA TYR A 188 -3.38 17.67 11.13
C TYR A 188 -3.74 18.48 9.90
N PHE A 189 -4.77 18.05 9.19
CA PHE A 189 -5.30 18.78 8.04
C PHE A 189 -6.74 19.20 8.31
N GLN A 190 -7.12 20.36 7.81
CA GLN A 190 -8.52 20.76 7.75
C GLN A 190 -8.79 21.47 6.43
N SER A 191 -10.06 21.48 6.06
CA SER A 191 -10.57 22.22 4.92
C SER A 191 -11.76 23.07 5.35
N GLY A 192 -12.11 24.05 4.53
CA GLY A 192 -13.18 24.98 4.82
C GLY A 192 -13.38 25.99 3.72
N TYR A 193 -14.14 27.03 4.05
CA TYR A 193 -14.28 28.22 3.21
C TYR A 193 -14.06 29.48 4.05
N LYS A 194 -13.15 30.34 3.59
CA LYS A 194 -12.72 31.57 4.30
C LYS A 194 -12.23 31.25 5.73
N THR A 195 -12.99 31.62 6.75
CA THR A 195 -12.64 31.46 8.18
C THR A 195 -13.36 30.29 8.85
N ASN A 196 -14.20 29.57 8.12
CA ASN A 196 -15.01 28.47 8.63
C ASN A 196 -14.42 27.14 8.14
N PHE A 197 -14.22 26.19 9.05
CA PHE A 197 -13.55 24.91 8.79
C PHE A 197 -14.38 23.73 9.27
N THR A 198 -14.21 22.58 8.63
CA THR A 198 -14.96 21.34 8.88
C THR A 198 -14.15 20.37 9.73
N ASN A 199 -14.33 19.04 9.63
CA ASN A 199 -13.51 18.10 10.40
C ASN A 199 -11.99 18.30 10.26
N THR A 200 -11.27 17.89 11.31
CA THR A 200 -9.80 17.81 11.30
C THR A 200 -9.37 16.36 11.08
N MET A 201 -8.45 16.13 10.15
CA MET A 201 -7.89 14.82 9.84
C MET A 201 -6.45 14.67 10.37
N PRO A 202 -6.21 13.83 11.39
CA PRO A 202 -4.89 13.59 11.95
C PRO A 202 -4.10 12.52 11.19
N TYR A 203 -2.80 12.74 11.02
CA TYR A 203 -1.83 11.76 10.55
C TYR A 203 -0.67 11.64 11.54
N ASP A 204 -0.26 10.42 11.83
CA ASP A 204 0.94 10.12 12.61
C ASP A 204 2.14 10.09 11.67
N ILE A 205 3.18 10.86 12.00
CA ILE A 205 4.41 10.92 11.20
C ILE A 205 5.35 9.83 11.71
N ILE A 206 5.55 8.80 10.90
CA ILE A 206 6.44 7.69 11.22
C ILE A 206 7.74 7.75 10.40
N PRO A 207 8.83 7.08 10.82
CA PRO A 207 10.05 7.02 10.02
C PRO A 207 9.81 6.38 8.63
N CYS A 208 10.61 6.76 7.64
CA CYS A 208 10.58 6.11 6.33
C CYS A 208 11.43 4.83 6.34
N SER A 209 10.95 3.77 5.69
CA SER A 209 11.79 2.61 5.39
C SER A 209 12.94 2.99 4.45
N SER A 210 14.04 2.26 4.58
CA SER A 210 15.16 2.32 3.62
C SER A 210 14.72 1.81 2.25
N ASN A 211 15.41 2.20 1.18
CA ASN A 211 15.09 1.70 -0.16
C ASN A 211 15.78 0.35 -0.41
N LEU A 212 15.05 -0.59 -1.00
CA LEU A 212 15.64 -1.81 -1.56
C LEU A 212 16.26 -1.48 -2.92
N ILE A 213 17.56 -1.68 -3.05
CA ILE A 213 18.30 -1.45 -4.31
C ILE A 213 18.21 -2.66 -5.22
N SER A 214 18.41 -3.86 -4.66
CA SER A 214 18.39 -5.08 -5.44
C SER A 214 18.09 -6.31 -4.60
N THR A 215 17.53 -7.30 -5.27
CA THR A 215 17.42 -8.68 -4.80
C THR A 215 18.29 -9.56 -5.69
N SER A 216 19.05 -10.49 -5.12
CA SER A 216 19.89 -11.39 -5.90
C SER A 216 19.05 -12.20 -6.89
N ASN A 217 19.60 -12.43 -8.08
CA ASN A 217 19.00 -13.23 -9.14
C ASN A 217 20.13 -13.70 -10.08
N PRO A 218 20.16 -14.98 -10.50
CA PRO A 218 19.28 -16.08 -10.12
C PRO A 218 19.52 -16.61 -8.70
N ASN A 219 18.45 -17.06 -8.04
CA ASN A 219 18.56 -17.78 -6.77
C ASN A 219 18.18 -19.24 -6.97
N TYR A 220 19.02 -20.12 -6.43
CA TYR A 220 18.83 -21.55 -6.53
C TYR A 220 18.84 -22.19 -5.15
N THR A 221 18.12 -23.30 -5.02
CA THR A 221 18.43 -24.24 -3.94
C THR A 221 19.77 -24.90 -4.19
N LEU A 222 20.48 -25.31 -3.14
CA LEU A 222 21.74 -26.05 -3.28
C LEU A 222 21.50 -27.43 -3.91
N CYS A 223 20.39 -28.07 -3.50
CA CYS A 223 19.90 -29.37 -3.97
C CYS A 223 18.40 -29.29 -4.25
N ASN A 224 17.73 -30.38 -4.63
CA ASN A 224 16.26 -30.42 -4.68
C ASN A 224 15.58 -30.34 -3.28
N TYR A 225 16.32 -29.91 -2.25
CA TYR A 225 15.81 -29.68 -0.90
C TYR A 225 15.44 -28.20 -0.71
N SER A 226 14.67 -27.92 0.34
CA SER A 226 14.23 -26.57 0.72
C SER A 226 15.34 -25.74 1.38
N ASN A 227 16.42 -25.46 0.65
CA ASN A 227 17.62 -24.79 1.18
C ASN A 227 18.18 -23.68 0.26
N GLY A 228 17.33 -23.03 -0.53
CA GLY A 228 17.74 -21.86 -1.32
C GLY A 228 17.89 -20.62 -0.45
N ASP A 229 18.67 -19.66 -0.93
CA ASP A 229 18.91 -18.41 -0.24
C ASP A 229 18.61 -17.24 -1.19
N VAL A 230 18.27 -16.08 -0.62
CA VAL A 230 18.12 -14.82 -1.35
C VAL A 230 18.83 -13.71 -0.60
N THR A 231 19.48 -12.81 -1.33
CA THR A 231 20.21 -11.67 -0.77
C THR A 231 19.51 -10.37 -1.15
N PHE A 232 19.33 -9.49 -0.16
CA PHE A 232 18.75 -8.17 -0.30
C PHE A 232 19.81 -7.10 -0.02
N THR A 233 19.91 -6.11 -0.90
CA THR A 233 20.83 -4.97 -0.76
C THR A 233 20.02 -3.68 -0.64
N PHE A 234 20.27 -2.92 0.41
CA PHE A 234 19.55 -1.69 0.75
C PHE A 234 20.39 -0.44 0.47
N SER A 235 19.72 0.71 0.32
CA SER A 235 20.34 1.97 -0.10
C SER A 235 21.25 2.60 0.94
N ARG A 236 21.09 2.22 2.21
CA ARG A 236 21.88 2.71 3.34
C ARG A 236 22.09 1.62 4.39
N PRO A 237 23.13 1.74 5.22
CA PRO A 237 23.28 0.88 6.39
C PRO A 237 22.17 1.12 7.42
N LEU A 238 21.98 0.14 8.29
CA LEU A 238 21.14 0.29 9.49
C LEU A 238 21.80 1.26 10.48
N GLU A 239 21.01 2.13 11.09
CA GLU A 239 21.41 2.99 12.19
C GLU A 239 21.50 2.20 13.52
N PRO A 240 22.19 2.70 14.55
CA PRO A 240 22.20 2.07 15.87
C PRO A 240 20.77 1.88 16.40
N GLY A 241 20.44 0.69 16.89
CA GLY A 241 19.10 0.36 17.37
C GLY A 241 18.07 0.04 16.27
N GLU A 242 18.48 0.07 15.00
CA GLU A 242 17.63 -0.24 13.85
C GLU A 242 17.80 -1.69 13.39
N ASN A 243 16.70 -2.36 13.07
CA ASN A 243 16.69 -3.64 12.37
C ASN A 243 15.61 -3.64 11.28
N TYR A 244 15.75 -4.49 10.28
CA TYR A 244 14.62 -4.76 9.38
C TYR A 244 13.72 -5.84 10.00
N LEU A 245 12.41 -5.71 9.81
CA LEU A 245 11.46 -6.80 9.87
C LEU A 245 11.14 -7.20 8.42
N PHE A 246 11.70 -8.33 8.00
CA PHE A 246 11.44 -8.90 6.69
C PHE A 246 10.18 -9.75 6.72
N THR A 247 9.38 -9.67 5.66
CA THR A 247 8.21 -10.53 5.43
C THR A 247 8.32 -11.14 4.04
N ARG A 248 8.20 -12.46 3.97
CA ARG A 248 8.28 -13.24 2.73
C ARG A 248 7.18 -14.29 2.69
N ASN A 249 6.31 -14.20 1.70
CA ASN A 249 5.17 -15.10 1.56
C ASN A 249 5.19 -15.75 0.18
N PRO A 250 4.89 -17.06 0.05
CA PRO A 250 4.67 -17.66 -1.27
C PRO A 250 3.55 -16.91 -2.00
N VAL A 251 3.72 -16.63 -3.29
CA VAL A 251 2.71 -15.94 -4.10
C VAL A 251 1.40 -16.76 -4.08
N GLY A 252 0.28 -16.09 -3.80
CA GLY A 252 -1.04 -16.72 -3.70
C GLY A 252 -1.28 -17.52 -2.41
N SER A 253 -0.40 -17.39 -1.41
CA SER A 253 -0.56 -18.02 -0.10
C SER A 253 -0.89 -17.01 1.00
N ASN A 254 -1.69 -17.44 1.98
CA ASN A 254 -1.97 -16.68 3.20
C ASN A 254 -0.92 -16.93 4.30
N ILE A 255 0.12 -17.73 4.03
CA ILE A 255 1.19 -17.99 4.98
C ILE A 255 2.03 -16.72 5.14
N VAL A 256 2.13 -16.24 6.38
CA VAL A 256 3.01 -15.11 6.73
C VAL A 256 4.31 -15.66 7.31
N THR A 257 5.43 -15.47 6.61
CA THR A 257 6.75 -15.75 7.18
C THR A 257 7.49 -14.44 7.42
N SER A 258 7.89 -14.19 8.66
CA SER A 258 8.72 -13.03 9.01
C SER A 258 10.01 -13.42 9.72
N ALA A 259 10.99 -12.53 9.61
CA ALA A 259 12.27 -12.61 10.30
C ALA A 259 12.84 -11.21 10.50
N ASN A 260 13.40 -10.95 11.68
CA ASN A 260 14.19 -9.73 11.86
C ASN A 260 15.56 -9.91 11.19
N SER A 261 16.19 -8.82 10.75
CA SER A 261 17.52 -8.87 10.14
C SER A 261 18.64 -9.35 11.09
N ASN A 262 18.35 -9.44 12.38
CA ASN A 262 19.22 -9.98 13.42
C ASN A 262 18.83 -11.41 13.87
N ASP A 263 17.83 -12.04 13.25
CA ASP A 263 17.48 -13.44 13.47
C ASP A 263 18.56 -14.32 12.81
N ALA A 264 19.51 -14.83 13.61
CA ALA A 264 20.67 -15.57 13.12
C ALA A 264 20.33 -16.92 12.46
N ASP A 265 19.18 -17.50 12.83
CA ASP A 265 18.72 -18.78 12.28
C ASP A 265 18.26 -18.62 10.84
N LYS A 266 17.57 -17.51 10.55
CA LYS A 266 16.98 -17.23 9.24
C LYS A 266 17.81 -16.29 8.38
N VAL A 267 18.51 -15.33 8.97
CA VAL A 267 19.15 -14.22 8.27
C VAL A 267 20.63 -14.15 8.60
N GLU A 268 21.45 -14.03 7.57
CA GLU A 268 22.88 -13.78 7.67
C GLU A 268 23.19 -12.36 7.18
N LYS A 269 23.87 -11.56 8.00
CA LYS A 269 24.35 -10.23 7.60
C LYS A 269 25.63 -10.39 6.79
N ILE A 270 25.58 -10.04 5.50
CA ILE A 270 26.72 -10.12 4.57
C ILE A 270 27.58 -8.86 4.64
N SER A 271 26.94 -7.69 4.76
CA SER A 271 27.60 -6.40 4.90
C SER A 271 26.72 -5.42 5.67
N ALA A 272 27.16 -4.16 5.80
CA ALA A 272 26.36 -3.12 6.46
C ALA A 272 25.01 -2.85 5.74
N THR A 273 24.92 -3.13 4.44
CA THR A 273 23.74 -2.87 3.60
C THR A 273 23.12 -4.14 3.01
N THR A 274 23.71 -5.31 3.26
CA THR A 274 23.37 -6.55 2.56
C THR A 274 23.06 -7.69 3.52
N PHE A 275 21.91 -8.33 3.34
CA PHE A 275 21.38 -9.39 4.20
C PHE A 275 20.92 -10.57 3.36
N LYS A 276 21.28 -11.79 3.76
CA LYS A 276 20.91 -13.03 3.08
C LYS A 276 19.90 -13.79 3.93
N TRP A 277 18.70 -14.01 3.41
CA TRP A 277 17.70 -14.88 4.03
C TRP A 277 17.92 -16.30 3.53
N LYS A 278 18.15 -17.21 4.47
CA LYS A 278 18.51 -18.60 4.22
C LYS A 278 17.32 -19.56 4.23
N ASN A 279 17.56 -20.78 3.75
CA ASN A 279 16.67 -21.95 3.94
C ASN A 279 15.25 -21.75 3.38
N ILE A 280 15.19 -21.23 2.17
CA ILE A 280 13.97 -20.94 1.42
C ILE A 280 13.67 -22.09 0.46
N PRO A 281 12.47 -22.70 0.52
CA PRO A 281 12.04 -23.67 -0.49
C PRO A 281 12.03 -23.10 -1.92
N PRO A 282 12.05 -23.96 -2.95
CA PRO A 282 11.74 -23.54 -4.31
C PRO A 282 10.36 -22.90 -4.38
N GLY A 283 10.23 -21.83 -5.16
CA GLY A 283 8.95 -21.14 -5.36
C GLY A 283 9.10 -19.68 -5.75
N ASN A 284 7.94 -19.05 -6.00
CA ASN A 284 7.82 -17.61 -6.21
C ASN A 284 7.34 -16.95 -4.93
N TYR A 285 7.98 -15.86 -4.54
CA TYR A 285 7.76 -15.20 -3.28
C TYR A 285 7.48 -13.71 -3.45
N GLU A 286 6.53 -13.23 -2.66
CA GLU A 286 6.35 -11.81 -2.36
C GLU A 286 7.28 -11.44 -1.21
N PHE A 287 7.90 -10.27 -1.31
CA PHE A 287 8.77 -9.71 -0.29
C PHE A 287 8.35 -8.29 0.05
N LYS A 288 8.21 -8.03 1.35
CA LYS A 288 8.02 -6.71 1.94
C LYS A 288 8.92 -6.58 3.15
N PHE A 289 9.28 -5.37 3.52
CA PHE A 289 10.05 -5.12 4.72
C PHE A 289 9.65 -3.80 5.35
N GLN A 290 9.97 -3.64 6.62
CA GLN A 290 9.95 -2.35 7.30
C GLN A 290 11.17 -2.24 8.20
N ASN A 291 11.73 -1.05 8.32
CA ASN A 291 12.68 -0.75 9.38
C ASN A 291 11.92 -0.69 10.73
N GLN A 292 12.53 -1.25 11.77
CA GLN A 292 12.12 -1.14 13.16
C GLN A 292 13.21 -0.38 13.90
N PHE A 293 12.80 0.65 14.64
CA PHE A 293 13.68 1.47 15.47
C PHE A 293 13.58 1.04 16.94
N GLU A 294 14.30 1.73 17.82
CA GLU A 294 14.22 1.51 19.27
C GLU A 294 12.75 1.47 19.75
N ASN A 295 12.45 0.58 20.70
CA ASN A 295 11.10 0.28 21.18
C ASN A 295 10.14 -0.34 20.14
N ASN A 296 10.68 -0.95 19.07
CA ASN A 296 9.91 -1.58 17.98
C ASN A 296 9.01 -0.60 17.21
N THR A 297 9.31 0.70 17.22
CA THR A 297 8.59 1.66 16.39
C THR A 297 8.80 1.32 14.91
N PRO A 298 7.73 0.98 14.16
CA PRO A 298 7.85 0.64 12.76
C PRO A 298 7.99 1.90 11.90
N SER A 299 8.75 1.78 10.82
CA SER A 299 8.64 2.67 9.66
C SER A 299 7.50 2.25 8.74
N THR A 300 7.29 3.03 7.68
CA THR A 300 6.41 2.64 6.57
C THR A 300 6.78 1.27 6.00
N LEU A 301 5.76 0.49 5.66
CA LEU A 301 5.95 -0.79 4.98
C LEU A 301 6.43 -0.54 3.54
N SER A 302 7.44 -1.29 3.09
CA SER A 302 7.94 -1.21 1.73
C SER A 302 6.86 -1.60 0.70
N PRO A 303 6.96 -1.12 -0.55
CA PRO A 303 6.25 -1.72 -1.66
C PRO A 303 6.52 -3.22 -1.79
N VAL A 304 5.58 -3.95 -2.39
CA VAL A 304 5.73 -5.38 -2.66
C VAL A 304 6.75 -5.58 -3.77
N THR A 305 7.70 -6.47 -3.54
CA THR A 305 8.65 -6.94 -4.55
C THR A 305 8.57 -8.46 -4.68
N TYR A 306 9.15 -9.01 -5.74
CA TYR A 306 9.04 -10.43 -6.05
C TYR A 306 10.42 -11.04 -6.29
N PHE A 307 10.58 -12.30 -5.90
CA PHE A 307 11.74 -13.10 -6.29
C PHE A 307 11.37 -14.58 -6.45
N THR A 308 12.24 -15.32 -7.14
CA THR A 308 12.08 -16.75 -7.36
C THR A 308 13.28 -17.50 -6.80
N ILE A 309 13.00 -18.62 -6.14
CA ILE A 309 13.97 -19.66 -5.82
C ILE A 309 13.72 -20.83 -6.77
N THR A 310 14.70 -21.13 -7.62
CA THR A 310 14.60 -22.23 -8.58
C THR A 310 15.26 -23.49 -8.01
N ALA A 311 14.57 -24.63 -8.08
CA ALA A 311 15.18 -25.90 -7.70
C ALA A 311 16.33 -26.25 -8.66
N ARG A 312 17.52 -26.59 -8.15
CA ARG A 312 18.55 -27.21 -8.99
C ARG A 312 18.11 -28.60 -9.44
N GLN A 313 18.60 -29.00 -10.62
CA GLN A 313 18.35 -30.35 -11.13
C GLN A 313 18.89 -31.39 -10.15
N LYS A 314 18.05 -32.35 -9.80
CA LYS A 314 18.43 -33.49 -8.95
C LYS A 314 19.54 -34.30 -9.63
N VAL A 315 20.52 -34.79 -8.86
CA VAL A 315 21.42 -35.85 -9.35
C VAL A 315 20.62 -37.14 -9.51
N THR A 316 20.81 -37.81 -10.64
CA THR A 316 20.26 -39.13 -10.91
C THR A 316 21.39 -40.04 -11.35
N PHE A 317 21.20 -41.35 -11.23
CA PHE A 317 22.16 -42.31 -11.76
C PHE A 317 21.45 -43.56 -12.26
N THR A 318 22.13 -44.28 -13.14
CA THR A 318 21.75 -45.63 -13.56
C THR A 318 22.89 -46.59 -13.28
N THR A 319 22.54 -47.83 -13.00
CA THR A 319 23.49 -48.92 -12.80
C THR A 319 23.23 -50.03 -13.79
N MET A 320 24.31 -50.62 -14.31
CA MET A 320 24.23 -51.84 -15.12
C MET A 320 25.26 -52.86 -14.61
N PRO A 321 24.88 -54.13 -14.41
CA PRO A 321 25.83 -55.16 -14.03
C PRO A 321 26.80 -55.43 -15.19
N VAL A 322 28.09 -55.54 -14.87
CA VAL A 322 29.16 -55.95 -15.78
C VAL A 322 29.57 -57.36 -15.38
N GLN A 323 29.29 -58.33 -16.25
CA GLN A 323 29.64 -59.73 -16.00
C GLN A 323 31.14 -59.96 -16.22
N PRO A 324 31.80 -60.75 -15.36
CA PRO A 324 33.16 -61.20 -15.62
C PRO A 324 33.18 -62.15 -16.83
N ASN A 325 34.26 -62.13 -17.62
CA ASN A 325 34.36 -63.02 -18.77
C ASN A 325 34.70 -64.46 -18.37
N CYS A 326 35.38 -64.64 -17.23
CA CYS A 326 35.79 -65.93 -16.67
C CYS A 326 35.75 -65.87 -15.13
N SER A 327 35.78 -67.01 -14.45
CA SER A 327 35.68 -67.10 -12.97
C SER A 327 36.82 -66.43 -12.20
N THR A 328 37.89 -66.04 -12.89
CA THR A 328 39.05 -65.32 -12.32
C THR A 328 38.98 -63.81 -12.52
N ASP A 329 38.04 -63.32 -13.32
CA ASP A 329 37.89 -61.89 -13.60
C ASP A 329 36.96 -61.25 -12.58
N SER A 330 37.20 -59.97 -12.27
CA SER A 330 36.25 -59.18 -11.50
C SER A 330 35.08 -58.75 -12.39
N GLY A 331 33.85 -59.02 -11.94
CA GLY A 331 32.68 -58.32 -12.47
C GLY A 331 32.67 -56.86 -12.02
N GLY A 332 31.56 -56.17 -12.23
CA GLY A 332 31.43 -54.81 -11.74
C GLY A 332 30.05 -54.22 -11.89
N ILE A 333 29.95 -52.95 -11.49
CA ILE A 333 28.74 -52.13 -11.65
C ILE A 333 29.15 -50.93 -12.49
N LEU A 334 28.60 -50.82 -13.70
CA LEU A 334 28.73 -49.62 -14.52
C LEU A 334 27.74 -48.58 -14.00
N ILE A 335 28.26 -47.47 -13.49
CA ILE A 335 27.46 -46.34 -13.00
C ILE A 335 27.52 -45.21 -14.03
N THR A 336 26.37 -44.68 -14.38
CA THR A 336 26.25 -43.43 -15.17
C THR A 336 25.47 -42.41 -14.36
N ALA A 337 26.11 -41.32 -13.95
CA ALA A 337 25.47 -40.21 -13.26
C ALA A 337 24.95 -39.16 -14.27
N ALA A 338 23.86 -38.48 -13.96
CA ALA A 338 23.28 -37.40 -14.74
C ALA A 338 22.61 -36.36 -13.83
N GLY A 339 22.27 -35.18 -14.36
CA GLY A 339 21.74 -34.08 -13.55
C GLY A 339 22.72 -33.60 -12.46
N GLY A 340 22.25 -32.88 -11.44
CA GLY A 340 23.10 -32.36 -10.37
C GLY A 340 24.25 -31.45 -10.86
N THR A 341 25.26 -31.26 -10.01
CA THR A 341 26.48 -30.49 -10.34
C THR A 341 27.73 -31.39 -10.26
N PRO A 342 28.47 -31.65 -11.35
CA PRO A 342 29.75 -32.37 -11.31
C PRO A 342 30.84 -31.61 -10.51
N PRO A 343 31.87 -32.29 -9.97
CA PRO A 343 32.14 -33.73 -10.04
C PRO A 343 31.18 -34.57 -9.21
N TYR A 344 31.04 -35.86 -9.57
CA TYR A 344 30.22 -36.83 -8.85
C TYR A 344 31.07 -37.73 -7.96
N PHE A 345 30.45 -38.22 -6.90
CA PHE A 345 31.00 -39.17 -5.96
C PHE A 345 30.04 -40.35 -5.78
N TYR A 346 30.54 -41.49 -5.34
CA TYR A 346 29.74 -42.64 -4.99
C TYR A 346 30.13 -43.21 -3.63
N ILE A 347 29.16 -43.82 -2.95
CA ILE A 347 29.33 -44.69 -1.79
C ILE A 347 28.74 -46.05 -2.17
N LEU A 348 29.54 -47.11 -2.04
CA LEU A 348 29.13 -48.48 -2.31
C LEU A 348 29.05 -49.23 -0.98
N ASP A 349 27.94 -49.87 -0.67
CA ASP A 349 27.75 -50.70 0.53
C ASP A 349 28.22 -50.02 1.83
N ASN A 350 27.89 -48.73 1.99
CA ASN A 350 28.30 -47.88 3.13
C ASN A 350 29.82 -47.73 3.31
N GLN A 351 30.61 -47.98 2.26
CA GLN A 351 32.05 -47.68 2.25
C GLN A 351 32.33 -46.16 2.19
N THR A 352 33.60 -45.79 2.28
CA THR A 352 34.03 -44.40 2.13
C THR A 352 33.62 -43.81 0.78
N LYS A 353 33.19 -42.55 0.79
CA LYS A 353 32.90 -41.74 -0.41
C LYS A 353 34.12 -41.72 -1.34
N LYS A 354 33.92 -42.12 -2.60
CA LYS A 354 34.93 -42.12 -3.67
C LYS A 354 34.47 -41.21 -4.80
N GLU A 355 35.40 -40.50 -5.44
CA GLU A 355 35.08 -39.71 -6.64
C GLU A 355 34.84 -40.62 -7.84
N LEU A 356 33.84 -40.29 -8.65
CA LEU A 356 33.54 -40.96 -9.91
C LEU A 356 34.45 -40.35 -10.98
N THR A 357 35.63 -40.94 -11.16
CA THR A 357 36.74 -40.37 -11.96
C THR A 357 36.44 -40.24 -13.46
N THR A 358 35.53 -41.06 -13.98
CA THR A 358 34.97 -40.96 -15.33
C THR A 358 33.47 -41.13 -15.27
N ASN A 359 32.70 -40.58 -16.21
CA ASN A 359 31.25 -40.80 -16.27
C ASN A 359 30.86 -41.25 -17.68
N PRO A 360 30.52 -42.53 -17.90
CA PRO A 360 30.31 -43.58 -16.90
C PRO A 360 31.60 -44.16 -16.27
N TYR A 361 31.47 -44.86 -15.14
CA TYR A 361 32.56 -45.56 -14.43
C TYR A 361 32.15 -46.98 -14.02
N THR A 362 33.05 -47.94 -14.20
CA THR A 362 32.85 -49.31 -13.72
C THR A 362 33.51 -49.48 -12.36
N ILE A 363 32.71 -49.72 -11.32
CA ILE A 363 33.22 -50.15 -10.01
C ILE A 363 33.53 -51.66 -10.10
N PRO A 364 34.79 -52.09 -9.89
CA PRO A 364 35.11 -53.52 -9.85
C PRO A 364 34.53 -54.18 -8.59
N MET A 365 33.96 -55.37 -8.76
CA MET A 365 33.33 -56.16 -7.70
C MET A 365 33.96 -57.55 -7.60
N LEU A 366 34.18 -58.00 -6.36
CA LEU A 366 34.79 -59.30 -6.04
C LEU A 366 33.78 -60.34 -5.53
N SER A 367 32.56 -59.91 -5.22
CA SER A 367 31.48 -60.75 -4.70
C SER A 367 30.21 -60.53 -5.51
N GLU A 368 29.48 -61.60 -5.78
CA GLU A 368 28.10 -61.52 -6.28
C GLU A 368 27.13 -61.09 -5.18
N GLY A 369 26.05 -60.40 -5.55
CA GLY A 369 25.02 -60.02 -4.59
C GLY A 369 24.30 -58.71 -4.94
N ILE A 370 23.40 -58.32 -4.03
CA ILE A 370 22.73 -57.02 -4.07
C ILE A 370 23.67 -56.00 -3.42
N HIS A 371 24.02 -54.96 -4.17
CA HIS A 371 24.86 -53.85 -3.70
C HIS A 371 24.04 -52.57 -3.62
N ASN A 372 24.30 -51.77 -2.59
CA ASN A 372 23.70 -50.44 -2.43
C ASN A 372 24.65 -49.37 -2.96
N VAL A 373 24.18 -48.54 -3.90
CA VAL A 373 24.96 -47.47 -4.51
C VAL A 373 24.31 -46.15 -4.19
N ILE A 374 25.05 -45.23 -3.60
CA ILE A 374 24.63 -43.86 -3.35
C ILE A 374 25.49 -42.95 -4.22
N VAL A 375 24.88 -42.08 -5.01
CA VAL A 375 25.58 -41.06 -5.82
C VAL A 375 25.40 -39.68 -5.20
N ILE A 376 26.49 -38.93 -5.10
CA ILE A 376 26.55 -37.61 -4.48
C ILE A 376 27.18 -36.63 -5.47
N ASP A 377 26.60 -35.45 -5.63
CA ASP A 377 27.17 -34.40 -6.50
C ASP A 377 28.11 -33.43 -5.72
N SER A 378 28.68 -32.43 -6.40
CA SER A 378 29.60 -31.47 -5.81
C SER A 378 28.98 -30.55 -4.75
N ASN A 379 27.64 -30.40 -4.77
CA ASN A 379 26.88 -29.64 -3.78
C ASN A 379 26.43 -30.52 -2.60
N ASN A 380 26.90 -31.77 -2.54
CA ASN A 380 26.48 -32.80 -1.58
C ASN A 380 25.00 -33.20 -1.70
N CYS A 381 24.41 -33.09 -2.89
CA CYS A 381 23.08 -33.62 -3.15
C CYS A 381 23.18 -35.14 -3.32
N ILE A 382 22.33 -35.89 -2.60
CA ILE A 382 22.39 -37.35 -2.49
C ILE A 382 21.23 -37.98 -3.29
N GLU A 383 21.55 -39.04 -4.04
CA GLU A 383 20.60 -39.98 -4.63
C GLU A 383 21.00 -41.41 -4.25
N ASN A 384 20.03 -42.23 -3.82
CA ASN A 384 20.23 -43.62 -3.38
C ASN A 384 19.48 -44.62 -4.25
#